data_AF-A0A841V2Q8-F1
#
_entry.id   AF-A0A841V2Q8-F1
#
_cell.length_a   1.000
_cell.length_b   1.000
_cell.length_c   1.000
_cell.angle_alpha   90.00
_cell.angle_beta   90.00
_cell.angle_gamma   90.00
#
_symmetry.space_group_name_H-M   'P 1'
#
loop_
_entity.id
_entity.type
_entity.pdbx_description
1 polymer ?
#
loop_
_entity_poly.entity_id
_entity_poly.type
_entity_poly.pdbx_seq_one_letter_code
_entity_poly.pdbx_strand_id
1 'polypeptide(L)'
;KTIRAELLYNRSLSLTEQLLGENHPDVANSLNNLALLCQCQGRYAEAEPLYREAINIATQVLGDNHPYTQTIMENLKLCCRNSDKQN
;
A
#
# COMPACT_ATOMS: atom_id res chain seq x y z
N LYS A 1 -17.28 7.66 -9.44
CA LYS A 1 -16.45 6.77 -10.29
C LYS A 1 -15.38 5.99 -9.51
N THR A 2 -15.08 6.38 -8.26
CA THR A 2 -14.04 5.84 -7.37
C THR A 2 -14.32 4.45 -6.79
N ILE A 3 -15.60 4.10 -6.54
CA ILE A 3 -16.01 2.78 -6.03
C ILE A 3 -15.46 1.63 -6.88
N ARG A 4 -15.31 1.85 -8.20
CA ARG A 4 -14.85 0.81 -9.11
C ARG A 4 -13.36 0.50 -8.97
N ALA A 5 -12.53 1.49 -8.65
CA ALA A 5 -11.09 1.29 -8.49
C ALA A 5 -10.81 0.50 -7.20
N GLU A 6 -11.40 0.92 -6.09
CA GLU A 6 -11.24 0.28 -4.78
C GLU A 6 -11.78 -1.16 -4.77
N LEU A 7 -12.94 -1.40 -5.40
CA LEU A 7 -13.48 -2.75 -5.56
C LEU A 7 -12.58 -3.64 -6.44
N LEU A 8 -12.00 -3.09 -7.51
CA LEU A 8 -11.07 -3.83 -8.37
C LEU A 8 -9.75 -4.15 -7.64
N TYR A 9 -9.25 -3.22 -6.83
CA TYR A 9 -8.06 -3.44 -6.01
C TYR A 9 -8.30 -4.47 -4.90
N ASN A 10 -9.42 -4.41 -4.17
CA ASN A 10 -9.75 -5.43 -3.16
C ASN A 10 -9.94 -6.82 -3.78
N ARG A 11 -10.55 -6.88 -4.97
CA ARG A 11 -10.69 -8.14 -5.71
C ARG A 11 -9.35 -8.66 -6.21
N SER A 12 -8.47 -7.77 -6.68
CA SER A 12 -7.09 -8.10 -7.05
C SER A 12 -6.32 -8.64 -5.86
N LEU A 13 -6.41 -7.99 -4.71
CA LEU A 13 -5.74 -8.37 -3.47
C LEU A 13 -6.14 -9.79 -3.05
N SER A 14 -7.44 -10.04 -2.93
CA SER A 14 -7.98 -11.36 -2.57
C SER A 14 -7.57 -12.47 -3.55
N LEU A 15 -7.55 -12.19 -4.86
CA LEU A 15 -7.07 -13.16 -5.86
C LEU A 15 -5.56 -13.39 -5.76
N THR A 16 -4.79 -12.34 -5.47
CA THR A 16 -3.33 -12.43 -5.35
C THR A 16 -2.94 -13.21 -4.09
N GLU A 17 -3.61 -12.97 -2.96
CA GLU A 17 -3.48 -13.75 -1.72
C GLU A 17 -3.81 -15.23 -1.93
N GLN A 18 -4.89 -15.54 -2.66
CA GLN A 18 -5.28 -16.92 -2.96
C GLN A 18 -4.32 -17.64 -3.91
N LEU A 19 -3.76 -16.94 -4.91
CA LEU A 19 -2.94 -17.55 -5.96
C LEU A 19 -1.46 -17.64 -5.60
N LEU A 20 -0.92 -16.63 -4.93
CA LEU A 20 0.51 -16.47 -4.67
C LEU A 20 0.87 -16.60 -3.19
N GLY A 21 -0.14 -16.66 -2.31
CA GLY A 21 0.01 -16.54 -0.86
C GLY A 21 0.08 -15.07 -0.42
N GLU A 22 -0.31 -14.82 0.83
CA GLU A 22 -0.34 -13.48 1.45
C GLU A 22 1.04 -12.78 1.44
N ASN A 23 2.12 -13.56 1.32
CA ASN A 23 3.50 -13.10 1.31
C ASN A 23 4.11 -13.02 -0.09
N HIS A 24 3.36 -12.58 -1.10
CA HIS A 24 3.94 -12.32 -2.43
C HIS A 24 4.27 -10.84 -2.63
N PRO A 25 5.43 -10.47 -3.22
CA PRO A 25 5.78 -9.06 -3.39
C PRO A 25 4.78 -8.26 -4.25
N ASP A 26 4.01 -8.92 -5.10
CA ASP A 26 2.93 -8.28 -5.89
C ASP A 26 1.73 -7.84 -5.03
N VAL A 27 1.49 -8.51 -3.89
CA VAL A 27 0.48 -8.11 -2.90
C VAL A 27 0.89 -6.76 -2.29
N ALA A 28 2.16 -6.63 -1.89
CA ALA A 28 2.71 -5.37 -1.39
C ALA A 28 2.64 -4.24 -2.44
N ASN A 29 2.87 -4.55 -3.72
CA ASN A 29 2.73 -3.60 -4.84
C ASN A 29 1.30 -3.10 -5.01
N SER A 30 0.34 -4.01 -4.95
CA SER A 30 -1.07 -3.67 -5.06
C SER A 30 -1.52 -2.75 -3.93
N LEU A 31 -1.13 -3.06 -2.69
CA LEU A 31 -1.42 -2.25 -1.51
C LEU A 31 -0.75 -0.87 -1.55
N ASN A 32 0.53 -0.79 -1.93
CA ASN A 32 1.24 0.49 -2.10
C ASN A 32 0.55 1.39 -3.13
N ASN A 33 0.08 0.83 -4.25
CA ASN A 33 -0.62 1.59 -5.28
C ASN A 33 -2.00 2.08 -4.82
N LEU A 34 -2.73 1.26 -4.04
CA LEU A 34 -4.00 1.67 -3.46
C LEU A 34 -3.79 2.80 -2.43
N ALA A 35 -2.74 2.72 -1.62
CA ALA A 35 -2.37 3.74 -0.66
C ALA A 35 -2.03 5.08 -1.34
N LEU A 36 -1.24 5.04 -2.43
CA LEU A 36 -0.95 6.22 -3.26
C LEU A 36 -2.24 6.84 -3.82
N LEU A 37 -3.18 6.02 -4.29
CA LEU A 37 -4.45 6.49 -4.81
C LEU A 37 -5.29 7.19 -3.72
N CYS A 38 -5.32 6.66 -2.50
CA CYS A 38 -5.96 7.30 -1.34
C CYS A 38 -5.28 8.62 -0.97
N GLN A 39 -3.94 8.65 -0.97
CA GLN A 39 -3.14 9.85 -0.72
C GLN A 39 -3.43 10.95 -1.75
N CYS A 40 -3.51 10.62 -3.04
CA CYS A 40 -3.88 11.57 -4.10
C CYS A 40 -5.30 12.13 -3.95
N GLN A 41 -6.18 11.44 -3.21
CA GLN A 41 -7.54 11.88 -2.91
C GLN A 41 -7.64 12.60 -1.56
N GLY A 42 -6.51 12.84 -0.88
CA GLY A 42 -6.47 13.47 0.45
C GLY A 42 -6.92 12.55 1.59
N ARG A 43 -7.14 11.26 1.32
CA ARG A 43 -7.61 10.28 2.32
C ARG A 43 -6.44 9.60 3.00
N TYR A 44 -5.66 10.38 3.76
CA TYR A 44 -4.44 9.87 4.39
C TYR A 44 -4.72 8.82 5.46
N ALA A 45 -5.83 8.94 6.19
CA ALA A 45 -6.26 7.95 7.20
C ALA A 45 -6.54 6.56 6.58
N GLU A 46 -6.96 6.51 5.32
CA GLU A 46 -7.15 5.25 4.57
C GLU A 46 -5.84 4.77 3.91
N ALA A 47 -4.95 5.68 3.53
CA ALA A 47 -3.67 5.33 2.91
C ALA A 47 -2.65 4.74 3.90
N GLU A 48 -2.62 5.25 5.14
CA GLU A 48 -1.68 4.80 6.17
C GLU A 48 -1.72 3.29 6.46
N PRO A 49 -2.88 2.66 6.76
CA PRO A 49 -2.91 1.23 7.03
C PRO A 49 -2.46 0.40 5.83
N LEU A 50 -2.80 0.81 4.61
CA LEU A 50 -2.40 0.14 3.37
C LEU A 50 -0.88 0.14 3.16
N TYR A 51 -0.21 1.28 3.42
CA TYR A 51 1.24 1.34 3.39
C TYR A 51 1.90 0.45 4.45
N ARG A 52 1.34 0.41 5.67
CA ARG A 52 1.88 -0.42 6.77
C ARG A 52 1.80 -1.91 6.42
N GLU A 53 0.69 -2.34 5.84
CA GLU A 53 0.50 -3.72 5.39
C GLU A 53 1.43 -4.08 4.23
N ALA A 54 1.56 -3.18 3.25
CA ALA A 54 2.51 -3.33 2.14
C ALA A 54 3.97 -3.45 2.63
N ILE A 55 4.37 -2.67 3.64
CA ILE A 55 5.71 -2.75 4.26
C ILE A 55 5.89 -4.08 4.95
N ASN A 56 4.92 -4.56 5.74
CA ASN A 56 5.04 -5.82 6.45
C ASN A 56 5.29 -6.98 5.48
N ILE A 57 4.50 -7.05 4.39
CA ILE A 57 4.67 -8.08 3.35
C ILE A 57 6.03 -7.92 2.65
N ALA A 58 6.38 -6.71 2.20
CA ALA A 58 7.65 -6.47 1.51
C ALA A 58 8.87 -6.80 2.39
N THR A 59 8.83 -6.48 3.69
CA THR A 59 9.86 -6.83 4.67
C THR A 59 9.98 -8.34 4.85
N GLN A 60 8.87 -9.07 4.98
CA GLN A 60 8.90 -10.52 5.17
C GLN A 60 9.48 -11.26 3.95
N VAL A 61 9.23 -10.74 2.74
CA VAL A 61 9.59 -11.40 1.48
C VAL A 61 10.97 -11.00 0.98
N LEU A 62 11.26 -9.69 0.99
CA LEU A 62 12.43 -9.10 0.35
C LEU A 62 13.46 -8.59 1.37
N GLY A 63 13.05 -8.41 2.62
CA GLY A 63 13.84 -7.80 3.68
C GLY A 63 13.73 -6.27 3.73
N ASP A 64 14.10 -5.70 4.88
CA ASP A 64 14.00 -4.26 5.14
C ASP A 64 14.90 -3.41 4.23
N ASN A 65 16.07 -3.92 3.86
CA ASN A 65 17.05 -3.18 3.05
C ASN A 65 16.74 -3.23 1.55
N HIS A 66 15.71 -3.95 1.13
CA HIS A 66 15.37 -4.05 -0.28
C HIS A 66 14.86 -2.68 -0.79
N PRO A 67 15.33 -2.19 -1.96
CA PRO A 67 14.95 -0.88 -2.49
C PRO A 67 13.43 -0.67 -2.60
N TYR A 68 12.71 -1.76 -2.91
CA TYR A 68 11.25 -1.73 -2.96
C TYR A 68 10.62 -1.46 -1.58
N THR A 69 11.02 -2.19 -0.53
CA THR A 69 10.56 -1.96 0.85
C THR A 69 10.85 -0.53 1.30
N GLN A 70 12.04 0.00 0.99
CA GLN A 70 12.41 1.38 1.29
C GLN A 70 11.51 2.40 0.57
N THR A 71 11.14 2.13 -0.69
CA THR A 71 10.23 2.99 -1.46
C THR A 71 8.86 3.09 -0.78
N ILE A 72 8.29 1.97 -0.32
CA ILE A 72 7.00 1.98 0.38
C ILE A 72 7.10 2.74 1.71
N MET A 73 8.21 2.56 2.45
CA MET A 73 8.48 3.31 3.68
C MET A 73 8.60 4.83 3.42
N GLU A 74 9.21 5.24 2.32
CA GLU A 74 9.27 6.64 1.91
C GLU A 74 7.88 7.21 1.56
N ASN A 75 7.07 6.45 0.83
CA ASN A 75 5.70 6.84 0.50
C ASN A 75 4.83 7.02 1.77
N LEU A 76 4.99 6.14 2.77
CA LEU A 76 4.34 6.29 4.08
C LEU A 76 4.77 7.57 4.78
N LYS A 77 6.07 7.88 4.82
CA LYS A 77 6.57 9.13 5.42
C LYS A 77 5.99 10.37 4.73
N LEU A 78 5.87 10.34 3.41
CA LEU A 78 5.23 11.41 2.64
C LEU A 78 3.73 11.52 2.95
N CYS A 79 3.06 10.39 3.16
CA CYS A 79 1.65 10.34 3.56
C CYS A 79 1.43 11.04 4.92
N CYS A 80 2.19 10.67 5.94
CA CYS A 80 2.11 11.30 7.27
C CYS A 80 2.44 12.80 7.22
N ARG A 81 3.49 13.19 6.48
CA ARG A 81 3.83 14.61 6.34
C ARG A 81 2.72 15.42 5.68
N ASN A 82 1.98 14.81 4.75
CA ASN A 82 0.89 15.48 4.06
C ASN A 82 -0.40 15.51 4.90
N SER A 83 -0.66 14.50 5.74
CA SER A 83 -1.75 14.55 6.72
C SER A 83 -1.54 15.66 7.74
N ASP A 84 -0.31 15.82 8.24
CA ASP A 84 0.03 16.86 9.23
C ASP A 84 -0.11 18.29 8.68
N LYS A 85 0.03 18.46 7.35
CA LYS A 85 -0.16 19.76 6.69
C LYS A 85 -1.62 20.10 6.40
N GLN A 86 -2.51 19.11 6.38
CA GLN A 86 -3.93 19.30 6.11
C GLN A 86 -4.77 19.41 7.38
N ASN A 87 -4.16 19.25 8.55
CA ASN A 87 -4.77 19.38 9.88
C ASN A 87 -4.28 20.65 10.59
#